data_AF-A0A7X0U928-F1
#
_entry.id   AF-A0A7X0U928-F1
#
_cell.length_a   1.000
_cell.length_b   1.000
_cell.length_c   1.000
_cell.angle_alpha   90.00
_cell.angle_beta   90.00
_cell.angle_gamma   90.00
#
_symmetry.space_group_name_H-M   'P 1'
#
loop_
_entity.id
_entity.type
_entity.pdbx_description
1 polymer ?
#
loop_
_entity_poly.entity_id
_entity_poly.type
_entity_poly.pdbx_seq_one_letter_code
_entity_poly.pdbx_strand_id
1 'polypeptide(L)'
;MNRLHIAQLAHEVNRAYAASLGDIFIPAWGEASEAQRASILAGVDMHIENPDATPEQAHESWLAQKTAEGWAWGAVKDAEKKLHPCFLPYAELPPEQKAKDYLFRGVVHAALALPVAEATPQPAPVTPVVVDAPVALSAIAQQVVNGVPVVYTGREQPFTDRLYGSNLSFFPNQSRRVPGDLAASFLRHADVFKRGSDVPPAASAAPAAPVASAGQPATDAQAAAPQAETAATGAQDGASTNAPDDTAALLEQAAKDKAAQDTEVNRTQDVIDQVNGMDKDALQDFAQIHYQHKVPKNLSLDNMRTRVADLVKQFGKP
;
A
#
# COMPACT_ATOMS: atom_id res chain seq x y z
N MET A 1 17.29 -10.38 -11.72
CA MET A 1 16.34 -9.27 -11.55
C MET A 1 17.04 -7.95 -11.90
N ASN A 2 16.35 -6.90 -12.38
CA ASN A 2 16.99 -5.59 -12.67
C ASN A 2 17.36 -4.88 -11.35
N ARG A 3 18.53 -4.21 -11.31
CA ARG A 3 18.97 -3.27 -10.26
C ARG A 3 17.86 -2.39 -9.69
N LEU A 4 17.04 -1.79 -10.56
CA LEU A 4 15.94 -0.92 -10.13
C LEU A 4 14.89 -1.67 -9.31
N HIS A 5 14.54 -2.89 -9.72
CA HIS A 5 13.59 -3.73 -9.00
C HIS A 5 14.17 -4.23 -7.68
N ILE A 6 15.47 -4.51 -7.62
CA ILE A 6 16.16 -4.88 -6.38
C ILE A 6 16.12 -3.71 -5.38
N ALA A 7 16.43 -2.49 -5.83
CA ALA A 7 16.36 -1.29 -5.02
C ALA A 7 14.95 -1.01 -4.50
N GLN A 8 13.94 -1.13 -5.37
CA GLN A 8 12.53 -0.99 -4.98
C GLN A 8 12.15 -2.04 -3.94
N LEU A 9 12.50 -3.32 -4.15
CA LEU A 9 12.18 -4.38 -3.19
C LEU A 9 12.84 -4.15 -1.83
N ALA A 10 14.13 -3.80 -1.82
CA ALA A 10 14.87 -3.54 -0.59
C ALA A 10 14.31 -2.32 0.17
N HIS A 11 13.93 -1.25 -0.55
CA HIS A 11 13.24 -0.10 0.02
C HIS A 11 11.90 -0.49 0.64
N GLU A 12 11.07 -1.23 -0.09
CA GLU A 12 9.72 -1.59 0.38
C GLU A 12 9.77 -2.52 1.60
N VAL A 13 10.75 -3.42 1.69
CA VAL A 13 10.97 -4.25 2.89
C VAL A 13 11.40 -3.40 4.07
N ASN A 14 12.37 -2.50 3.90
CA ASN A 14 12.80 -1.61 4.98
C ASN A 14 11.69 -0.65 5.41
N ARG A 15 10.89 -0.15 4.49
CA ARG A 15 9.72 0.69 4.75
C ARG A 15 8.65 -0.07 5.53
N ALA A 16 8.34 -1.31 5.15
CA ALA A 16 7.39 -2.15 5.88
C ALA A 16 7.90 -2.47 7.29
N TYR A 17 9.21 -2.73 7.44
CA TYR A 17 9.83 -2.92 8.75
C TYR A 17 9.75 -1.64 9.61
N ALA A 18 10.06 -0.48 9.05
CA ALA A 18 9.93 0.80 9.75
C ALA A 18 8.49 1.09 10.18
N ALA A 19 7.50 0.82 9.31
CA ALA A 19 6.09 0.94 9.64
C ALA A 19 5.69 0.04 10.82
N SER A 20 6.29 -1.15 10.93
CA SER A 20 6.05 -2.04 12.09
C SER A 20 6.57 -1.48 13.42
N LEU A 21 7.54 -0.57 13.37
CA LEU A 21 8.07 0.17 14.52
C LEU A 21 7.32 1.50 14.76
N GLY A 22 6.29 1.78 13.96
CA GLY A 22 5.51 3.03 14.02
C GLY A 22 6.10 4.19 13.22
N ASP A 23 7.12 3.97 12.38
CA ASP A 23 7.63 4.97 11.45
C ASP A 23 6.89 4.86 10.10
N ILE A 24 5.75 5.53 10.03
CA ILE A 24 4.80 5.46 8.90
C ILE A 24 5.04 6.54 7.82
N PHE A 25 6.02 7.43 8.02
CA PHE A 25 6.26 8.57 7.14
C PHE A 25 7.34 8.32 6.08
N ILE A 26 7.86 7.11 5.99
CA ILE A 26 8.77 6.74 4.90
C ILE A 26 7.94 6.59 3.62
N PRO A 27 8.17 7.44 2.59
CA PRO A 27 7.37 7.41 1.37
C PRO A 27 7.51 6.08 0.62
N ALA A 28 6.46 5.66 -0.08
CA ALA A 28 6.54 4.53 -1.00
C ALA A 28 7.54 4.82 -2.12
N TRP A 29 8.05 3.80 -2.80
CA TRP A 29 9.06 3.97 -3.85
C TRP A 29 8.69 5.02 -4.91
N GLY A 30 7.41 5.06 -5.33
CA GLY A 30 6.91 6.01 -6.33
C GLY A 30 6.92 7.47 -5.87
N GLU A 31 6.93 7.70 -4.56
CA GLU A 31 6.87 9.03 -3.91
C GLU A 31 8.22 9.42 -3.28
N ALA A 32 9.16 8.47 -3.16
CA ALA A 32 10.50 8.75 -2.68
C ALA A 32 11.21 9.77 -3.59
N SER A 33 11.91 10.73 -2.99
CA SER A 33 12.66 11.75 -3.75
C SER A 33 13.78 11.11 -4.59
N GLU A 34 14.23 11.80 -5.63
CA GLU A 34 15.33 11.33 -6.47
C GLU A 34 16.60 11.08 -5.65
N ALA A 35 16.92 11.97 -4.71
CA ALA A 35 18.05 11.81 -3.80
C ALA A 35 17.92 10.57 -2.91
N GLN A 36 16.69 10.25 -2.46
CA GLN A 36 16.43 9.05 -1.67
C GLN A 36 16.61 7.79 -2.52
N ARG A 37 16.02 7.75 -3.73
CA ARG A 37 16.19 6.63 -4.66
C ARG A 37 17.66 6.43 -5.04
N ALA A 38 18.39 7.50 -5.30
CA ALA A 38 19.83 7.46 -5.59
C ALA A 38 20.62 6.89 -4.41
N SER A 39 20.31 7.28 -3.17
CA SER A 39 20.95 6.73 -1.97
C SER A 39 20.67 5.23 -1.80
N ILE A 40 19.44 4.77 -2.10
CA ILE A 40 19.08 3.35 -2.03
C ILE A 40 19.82 2.55 -3.12
N LEU A 41 19.85 3.10 -4.33
CA LEU A 41 20.55 2.51 -5.46
C LEU A 41 22.06 2.37 -5.19
N ALA A 42 22.68 3.38 -4.57
CA ALA A 42 24.08 3.29 -4.14
C ALA A 42 24.31 2.15 -3.12
N GLY A 43 23.37 1.93 -2.19
CA GLY A 43 23.44 0.78 -1.28
C GLY A 43 23.31 -0.56 -1.98
N VAL A 44 22.47 -0.66 -3.03
CA VAL A 44 22.40 -1.86 -3.88
C VAL A 44 23.71 -2.09 -4.62
N ASP A 45 24.27 -1.05 -5.23
CA ASP A 45 25.53 -1.13 -5.97
C ASP A 45 26.68 -1.57 -5.06
N MET A 46 26.75 -1.02 -3.84
CA MET A 46 27.76 -1.42 -2.86
C MET A 46 27.70 -2.93 -2.58
N HIS A 47 26.52 -3.52 -2.44
CA HIS A 47 26.38 -4.97 -2.25
C HIS A 47 26.62 -5.80 -3.52
N ILE A 48 26.37 -5.26 -4.71
CA ILE A 48 26.69 -5.91 -5.99
C ILE A 48 28.21 -5.96 -6.18
N GLU A 49 28.89 -4.84 -5.91
CA GLU A 49 30.34 -4.68 -6.04
C GLU A 49 31.11 -5.40 -4.93
N ASN A 50 30.49 -5.55 -3.75
CA ASN A 50 31.07 -6.20 -2.58
C ASN A 50 30.14 -7.30 -2.06
N PRO A 51 30.11 -8.49 -2.70
CA PRO A 51 29.20 -9.58 -2.34
C PRO A 51 29.37 -10.11 -0.92
N ASP A 52 30.54 -9.92 -0.31
CA ASP A 52 30.82 -10.34 1.06
C ASP A 52 30.63 -9.23 2.10
N ALA A 53 30.22 -8.02 1.67
CA ALA A 53 30.04 -6.89 2.57
C ALA A 53 29.09 -7.23 3.72
N THR A 54 29.54 -6.94 4.94
CA THR A 54 28.74 -7.11 6.15
C THR A 54 27.74 -5.95 6.30
N PRO A 55 26.68 -6.12 7.11
CA PRO A 55 25.78 -5.02 7.46
C PRO A 55 26.51 -3.79 8.06
N GLU A 56 27.57 -4.04 8.84
CA GLU A 56 28.41 -2.97 9.41
C GLU A 56 29.14 -2.17 8.32
N GLN A 57 29.79 -2.86 7.37
CA GLN A 57 30.46 -2.22 6.24
C GLN A 57 29.48 -1.45 5.35
N ALA A 58 28.25 -1.96 5.20
CA ALA A 58 27.19 -1.27 4.48
C ALA A 58 26.81 0.06 5.16
N HIS A 59 26.65 0.03 6.49
CA HIS A 59 26.38 1.22 7.29
C HIS A 59 27.54 2.22 7.25
N GLU A 60 28.79 1.74 7.34
CA GLU A 60 29.99 2.59 7.20
C GLU A 60 30.06 3.27 5.82
N SER A 61 29.74 2.54 4.74
CA SER A 61 29.65 3.11 3.41
C SER A 61 28.56 4.19 3.32
N TRP A 62 27.40 3.95 3.93
CA TRP A 62 26.32 4.94 4.00
C TRP A 62 26.75 6.18 4.80
N LEU A 63 27.40 6.00 5.95
CA LEU A 63 27.96 7.10 6.75
C LEU A 63 28.98 7.92 5.96
N ALA A 64 29.90 7.26 5.25
CA ALA A 64 30.92 7.94 4.46
C ALA A 64 30.27 8.79 3.34
N GLN A 65 29.30 8.23 2.61
CA GLN A 65 28.54 8.95 1.61
C GLN A 65 27.83 10.17 2.22
N LYS A 66 27.06 9.96 3.29
CA LYS A 66 26.29 11.04 3.91
C LYS A 66 27.19 12.11 4.53
N THR A 67 28.35 11.74 5.07
CA THR A 67 29.36 12.68 5.56
C THR A 67 29.88 13.56 4.43
N ALA A 68 30.19 12.97 3.27
CA ALA A 68 30.60 13.74 2.08
C ALA A 68 29.49 14.67 1.55
N GLU A 69 28.23 14.27 1.71
CA GLU A 69 27.06 15.12 1.43
C GLU A 69 26.81 16.20 2.51
N GLY A 70 27.60 16.23 3.60
CA GLY A 70 27.52 17.22 4.67
C GLY A 70 26.50 16.90 5.76
N TRP A 71 26.12 15.63 5.92
CA TRP A 71 25.26 15.20 7.02
C TRP A 71 26.02 15.02 8.32
N ALA A 72 25.31 15.18 9.44
CA ALA A 72 25.82 15.03 10.78
C ALA A 72 24.80 14.35 11.71
N TRP A 73 25.23 14.05 12.93
CA TRP A 73 24.36 13.51 13.96
C TRP A 73 23.32 14.53 14.42
N GLY A 74 22.08 14.08 14.62
CA GLY A 74 21.05 14.82 15.36
C GLY A 74 19.95 13.90 15.86
N ALA A 75 19.31 14.26 16.97
CA ALA A 75 18.34 13.41 17.66
C ALA A 75 17.10 13.04 16.80
N VAL A 76 16.76 13.89 15.84
CA VAL A 76 15.66 13.69 14.88
C VAL A 76 16.22 13.89 13.48
N LYS A 77 15.70 13.13 12.52
CA LYS A 77 16.07 13.30 11.12
C LYS A 77 15.55 14.64 10.61
N ASP A 78 16.45 15.47 10.10
CA ASP A 78 16.14 16.77 9.52
C ASP A 78 16.88 16.87 8.18
N ALA A 79 16.13 16.79 7.08
CA ALA A 79 16.73 16.77 5.74
C ALA A 79 17.29 18.14 5.33
N GLU A 80 16.72 19.24 5.85
CA GLU A 80 17.18 20.60 5.55
C GLU A 80 18.50 20.88 6.27
N LYS A 81 18.58 20.53 7.55
CA LYS A 81 19.80 20.68 8.36
C LYS A 81 20.79 19.54 8.17
N LYS A 82 20.45 18.53 7.36
CA LYS A 82 21.23 17.31 7.12
C LYS A 82 21.60 16.59 8.42
N LEU A 83 20.63 16.39 9.30
CA LEU A 83 20.82 15.66 10.56
C LEU A 83 20.16 14.28 10.48
N HIS A 84 20.81 13.26 11.06
CA HIS A 84 20.25 11.92 11.13
C HIS A 84 20.57 11.24 12.48
N PRO A 85 19.60 10.56 13.13
CA PRO A 85 19.82 9.90 14.43
C PRO A 85 20.78 8.71 14.35
N CYS A 86 20.87 8.07 13.19
CA CYS A 86 21.78 6.93 12.95
C CYS A 86 23.21 7.33 12.58
N PHE A 87 23.60 8.60 12.74
CA PHE A 87 24.98 9.04 12.54
C PHE A 87 25.89 8.64 13.72
N LEU A 88 25.99 7.33 13.95
CA LEU A 88 26.68 6.70 15.07
C LEU A 88 27.53 5.53 14.56
N PRO A 89 28.60 5.15 15.29
CA PRO A 89 29.30 3.89 15.05
C PRO A 89 28.31 2.72 15.03
N TYR A 90 28.53 1.73 14.16
CA TYR A 90 27.59 0.62 13.99
C TYR A 90 27.33 -0.11 15.31
N ALA A 91 28.35 -0.32 16.14
CA ALA A 91 28.23 -0.94 17.46
C ALA A 91 27.22 -0.22 18.38
N GLU A 92 27.09 1.10 18.27
CA GLU A 92 26.23 1.95 19.10
C GLU A 92 24.80 2.10 18.55
N LEU A 93 24.53 1.60 17.34
CA LEU A 93 23.19 1.63 16.80
C LEU A 93 22.22 0.75 17.61
N PRO A 94 20.98 1.21 17.80
CA PRO A 94 19.90 0.37 18.32
C PRO A 94 19.71 -0.89 17.46
N PRO A 95 19.32 -2.03 18.05
CA PRO A 95 19.05 -3.26 17.31
C PRO A 95 18.08 -3.08 16.14
N GLU A 96 17.09 -2.20 16.30
CA GLU A 96 16.09 -1.90 15.30
C GLU A 96 16.69 -1.18 14.08
N GLN A 97 17.70 -0.34 14.27
CA GLN A 97 18.38 0.30 13.15
C GLN A 97 19.32 -0.68 12.43
N LYS A 98 20.05 -1.51 13.20
CA LYS A 98 20.88 -2.59 12.64
C LYS A 98 20.06 -3.56 11.79
N ALA A 99 18.84 -3.88 12.23
CA ALA A 99 17.95 -4.79 11.51
C ALA A 99 17.69 -4.34 10.07
N LYS A 100 17.63 -3.04 9.79
CA LYS A 100 17.46 -2.51 8.43
C LYS A 100 18.63 -2.86 7.51
N ASP A 101 19.85 -2.87 8.03
CA ASP A 101 21.04 -3.24 7.25
C ASP A 101 21.03 -4.76 6.94
N TYR A 102 20.65 -5.59 7.91
CA TYR A 102 20.46 -7.03 7.70
C TYR A 102 19.37 -7.34 6.67
N LEU A 103 18.21 -6.67 6.79
CA LEU A 103 17.08 -6.86 5.88
C LEU A 103 17.44 -6.39 4.46
N PHE A 104 18.05 -5.21 4.34
CA PHE A 104 18.48 -4.66 3.05
C PHE A 104 19.45 -5.60 2.35
N ARG A 105 20.51 -6.01 3.05
CA ARG A 105 21.50 -6.98 2.56
C ARG A 105 20.81 -8.29 2.14
N GLY A 106 19.98 -8.85 3.01
CA GLY A 106 19.29 -10.11 2.76
C GLY A 106 18.44 -10.07 1.48
N VAL A 107 17.69 -8.98 1.29
CA VAL A 107 16.85 -8.78 0.09
C VAL A 107 17.71 -8.66 -1.17
N VAL A 108 18.75 -7.82 -1.15
CA VAL A 108 19.63 -7.63 -2.32
C VAL A 108 20.25 -8.96 -2.73
N HIS A 109 20.81 -9.70 -1.78
CA HIS A 109 21.53 -10.95 -2.05
C HIS A 109 20.57 -12.06 -2.50
N ALA A 110 19.39 -12.16 -1.88
CA ALA A 110 18.36 -13.09 -2.32
C ALA A 110 17.88 -12.78 -3.75
N ALA A 111 17.66 -11.51 -4.08
CA ALA A 111 17.19 -11.10 -5.40
C ALA A 111 18.25 -11.30 -6.50
N LEU A 112 19.53 -11.20 -6.17
CA LEU A 112 20.65 -11.53 -7.07
C LEU A 112 20.78 -13.04 -7.31
N ALA A 113 20.48 -13.86 -6.29
CA ALA A 113 20.53 -15.31 -6.38
C ALA A 113 19.33 -15.94 -7.12
N LEU A 114 18.24 -15.19 -7.30
CA LEU A 114 17.08 -15.68 -8.06
C LEU A 114 17.44 -15.87 -9.54
N PRO A 115 17.14 -17.05 -10.12
CA PRO A 115 17.36 -17.27 -11.54
C PRO A 115 16.56 -16.24 -12.34
N VAL A 116 17.19 -15.63 -13.33
CA VAL A 116 16.47 -14.80 -14.30
C VAL A 116 15.59 -15.76 -15.09
N ALA A 117 14.27 -15.73 -14.85
CA ALA A 117 13.34 -16.36 -15.77
C ALA A 117 13.58 -15.71 -17.14
N GLU A 118 14.04 -16.49 -18.11
CA GLU A 118 14.06 -16.05 -19.50
C GLU A 118 12.64 -15.59 -19.82
N ALA A 119 12.54 -14.35 -20.33
CA ALA A 119 11.26 -13.83 -20.77
C ALA A 119 10.72 -14.81 -21.81
N THR A 120 9.64 -15.52 -21.47
CA THR A 120 8.87 -16.24 -22.48
C THR A 120 8.50 -15.21 -23.55
N PRO A 121 8.76 -15.49 -24.84
CA PRO A 121 8.50 -14.53 -25.90
C PRO A 121 7.05 -14.08 -25.80
N GLN A 122 6.88 -12.76 -25.70
CA GLN A 122 5.57 -12.13 -25.71
C GLN A 122 4.81 -12.67 -26.92
N PRO A 123 3.63 -13.30 -26.76
CA PRO A 123 2.84 -13.70 -27.91
C PRO A 123 2.58 -12.46 -28.76
N ALA A 124 2.75 -12.62 -30.08
CA ALA A 124 2.65 -11.57 -31.08
C ALA A 124 1.39 -10.69 -30.86
N PRO A 125 1.45 -9.39 -31.20
CA PRO A 125 0.32 -8.48 -30.97
C PRO A 125 -0.92 -9.02 -31.66
N VAL A 126 -1.91 -9.42 -30.86
CA VAL A 126 -3.24 -9.76 -31.38
C VAL A 126 -3.88 -8.47 -31.86
N THR A 127 -4.22 -8.44 -33.15
CA THR A 127 -4.97 -7.34 -33.77
C THR A 127 -6.27 -7.10 -33.00
N PRO A 128 -6.63 -5.83 -32.69
CA PRO A 128 -7.85 -5.54 -31.97
C PRO A 128 -9.06 -5.85 -32.85
N VAL A 129 -9.90 -6.79 -32.42
CA VAL A 129 -11.25 -6.94 -32.96
C VAL A 129 -12.08 -5.80 -32.36
N VAL A 130 -12.51 -4.89 -33.22
CA VAL A 130 -13.41 -3.80 -32.88
C VAL A 130 -14.77 -4.41 -32.51
N VAL A 131 -15.19 -4.20 -31.26
CA VAL A 131 -16.59 -4.38 -30.84
C VAL A 131 -17.09 -3.03 -30.36
N ASP A 132 -18.03 -2.47 -31.12
CA ASP A 132 -18.76 -1.25 -30.76
C ASP A 132 -19.58 -1.47 -29.48
N ALA A 133 -19.53 -0.46 -28.61
CA ALA A 133 -20.33 -0.31 -27.38
C ALA A 133 -21.83 -0.09 -27.69
N PRO A 134 -22.79 -0.12 -26.73
CA PRO A 134 -22.63 -0.01 -25.27
C PRO A 134 -23.47 -1.01 -24.44
N VAL A 135 -23.21 -1.08 -23.13
CA VAL A 135 -24.17 -1.15 -22.00
C VAL A 135 -23.38 -1.60 -20.77
N ALA A 136 -22.86 -0.61 -20.03
CA ALA A 136 -22.55 -0.78 -18.63
C ALA A 136 -23.88 -0.75 -17.84
N LEU A 137 -24.31 -1.91 -17.33
CA LEU A 137 -24.91 -2.08 -15.99
C LEU A 137 -25.37 -3.53 -15.70
N SER A 138 -25.32 -4.45 -16.67
CA SER A 138 -25.79 -5.84 -16.47
C SER A 138 -24.69 -6.87 -16.17
N ALA A 139 -23.40 -6.49 -16.17
CA ALA A 139 -22.29 -7.44 -16.04
C ALA A 139 -22.04 -7.94 -14.60
N ILE A 140 -22.42 -7.18 -13.58
CA ILE A 140 -22.22 -7.58 -12.17
C ILE A 140 -23.20 -8.70 -11.77
N ALA A 141 -24.37 -8.77 -12.41
CA ALA A 141 -25.35 -9.84 -12.15
C ALA A 141 -25.02 -11.17 -12.86
N GLN A 142 -24.19 -11.17 -13.92
CA GLN A 142 -23.86 -12.37 -14.69
C GLN A 142 -22.57 -13.08 -14.26
N GLN A 143 -21.72 -12.46 -13.42
CA GLN A 143 -20.48 -13.10 -12.95
C GLN A 143 -20.66 -14.16 -11.85
N VAL A 144 -21.88 -14.36 -11.33
CA VAL A 144 -22.17 -15.40 -10.34
C VAL A 144 -22.11 -16.82 -10.94
N VAL A 145 -22.06 -16.96 -12.27
CA VAL A 145 -22.04 -18.27 -12.95
C VAL A 145 -20.62 -18.89 -13.00
N ASN A 146 -19.55 -18.10 -12.80
CA ASN A 146 -18.15 -18.55 -12.96
C ASN A 146 -17.29 -18.50 -11.68
N GLY A 147 -17.88 -18.60 -10.48
CA GLY A 147 -17.11 -18.68 -9.23
C GLY A 147 -16.47 -20.05 -9.01
N VAL A 148 -15.33 -20.12 -8.35
CA VAL A 148 -14.68 -21.39 -7.96
C VAL A 148 -15.39 -21.97 -6.73
N PRO A 149 -15.78 -23.26 -6.73
CA PRO A 149 -16.45 -23.86 -5.59
C PRO A 149 -15.48 -24.09 -4.43
N VAL A 150 -15.82 -23.59 -3.25
CA VAL A 150 -15.08 -23.77 -2.00
C VAL A 150 -16.02 -24.36 -0.95
N VAL A 151 -15.57 -25.42 -0.28
CA VAL A 151 -16.28 -26.12 0.80
C VAL A 151 -15.61 -25.79 2.12
N TYR A 152 -16.39 -25.33 3.09
CA TYR A 152 -15.92 -25.14 4.46
C TYR A 152 -16.05 -26.43 5.28
N THR A 153 -14.96 -26.83 5.93
CA THR A 153 -14.83 -28.06 6.73
C THR A 153 -14.42 -27.78 8.18
N GLY A 154 -14.39 -26.51 8.60
CA GLY A 154 -14.08 -26.12 9.97
C GLY A 154 -15.23 -26.36 10.95
N ARG A 155 -14.99 -26.02 12.21
CA ARG A 155 -15.87 -26.37 13.35
C ARG A 155 -16.90 -25.29 13.70
N GLU A 156 -16.68 -24.04 13.30
CA GLU A 156 -17.58 -22.90 13.60
C GLU A 156 -18.86 -22.93 12.76
N GLN A 157 -20.01 -22.56 13.35
CA GLN A 157 -21.32 -22.63 12.69
C GLN A 157 -22.21 -21.42 13.02
N PRO A 158 -22.46 -20.50 12.06
CA PRO A 158 -21.75 -20.37 10.79
C PRO A 158 -20.33 -19.82 11.01
N PHE A 159 -19.40 -20.19 10.12
CA PHE A 159 -18.18 -19.42 9.94
C PHE A 159 -18.50 -18.20 9.08
N THR A 160 -18.13 -17.01 9.53
CA THR A 160 -18.25 -15.77 8.75
C THR A 160 -16.87 -15.24 8.43
N ASP A 161 -16.56 -15.11 7.14
CA ASP A 161 -15.26 -14.61 6.70
C ASP A 161 -15.08 -13.13 7.05
N ARG A 162 -14.25 -12.87 8.07
CA ARG A 162 -13.68 -11.55 8.35
C ARG A 162 -12.21 -11.45 7.94
N LEU A 163 -11.57 -12.60 7.67
CA LEU A 163 -10.15 -12.69 7.37
C LEU A 163 -9.82 -12.11 5.99
N TYR A 164 -10.69 -12.36 5.02
CA TYR A 164 -10.55 -11.86 3.64
C TYR A 164 -11.56 -10.77 3.29
N GLY A 165 -12.28 -10.24 4.30
CA GLY A 165 -13.21 -9.12 4.14
C GLY A 165 -14.45 -9.41 3.30
N SER A 166 -14.72 -10.68 2.94
CA SER A 166 -15.89 -11.01 2.10
C SER A 166 -17.21 -11.00 2.86
N ASN A 167 -17.18 -11.11 4.20
CA ASN A 167 -18.35 -11.26 5.06
C ASN A 167 -19.26 -12.44 4.67
N LEU A 168 -18.75 -13.40 3.88
CA LEU A 168 -19.48 -14.59 3.47
C LEU A 168 -19.59 -15.56 4.63
N SER A 169 -20.81 -16.05 4.87
CA SER A 169 -21.07 -17.10 5.83
C SER A 169 -21.13 -18.48 5.18
N PHE A 170 -20.42 -19.42 5.80
CA PHE A 170 -20.38 -20.83 5.45
C PHE A 170 -20.95 -21.66 6.59
N PHE A 171 -21.88 -22.55 6.27
CA PHE A 171 -22.25 -23.66 7.15
C PHE A 171 -21.31 -24.85 6.90
N PRO A 172 -21.13 -25.76 7.88
CA PRO A 172 -20.28 -26.92 7.69
C PRO A 172 -20.68 -27.73 6.46
N ASN A 173 -19.68 -28.14 5.68
CA ASN A 173 -19.81 -28.90 4.45
C ASN A 173 -20.60 -28.18 3.34
N GLN A 174 -20.90 -26.89 3.51
CA GLN A 174 -21.54 -26.09 2.47
C GLN A 174 -20.52 -25.75 1.38
N SER A 175 -20.84 -26.08 0.14
CA SER A 175 -20.13 -25.61 -1.05
C SER A 175 -20.67 -24.24 -1.46
N ARG A 176 -19.80 -23.25 -1.62
CA ARG A 176 -20.14 -21.92 -2.13
C ARG A 176 -19.18 -21.56 -3.26
N ARG A 177 -19.74 -21.09 -4.39
CA ARG A 177 -18.93 -20.50 -5.47
C ARG A 177 -18.54 -19.08 -5.10
N VAL A 178 -17.24 -18.79 -5.15
CA VAL A 178 -16.68 -17.46 -4.84
C VAL A 178 -15.72 -17.03 -5.96
N PRO A 179 -15.44 -15.72 -6.12
CA PRO A 179 -14.47 -15.24 -7.12
C PRO A 179 -13.10 -15.93 -7.00
N GLY A 180 -12.39 -16.10 -8.12
CA GLY A 180 -11.15 -16.89 -8.19
C GLY A 180 -10.09 -16.48 -7.16
N ASP A 181 -9.88 -15.18 -6.99
CA ASP A 181 -8.90 -14.64 -6.03
C ASP A 181 -9.28 -14.91 -4.57
N LEU A 182 -10.59 -14.85 -4.28
CA LEU A 182 -11.13 -15.17 -2.97
C LEU A 182 -11.08 -16.68 -2.71
N ALA A 183 -11.33 -17.51 -3.72
CA ALA A 183 -11.17 -18.96 -3.62
C ALA A 183 -9.71 -19.35 -3.39
N ALA A 184 -8.76 -18.75 -4.12
CA ALA A 184 -7.34 -18.96 -3.87
C ALA A 184 -6.98 -18.62 -2.42
N SER A 185 -7.60 -17.56 -1.87
CA SER A 185 -7.40 -17.15 -0.48
C SER A 185 -7.95 -18.16 0.53
N PHE A 186 -9.19 -18.61 0.37
CA PHE A 186 -9.74 -19.66 1.23
C PHE A 186 -8.96 -20.97 1.14
N LEU A 187 -8.58 -21.39 -0.08
CA LEU A 187 -7.88 -22.66 -0.32
C LEU A 187 -6.43 -22.69 0.18
N ARG A 188 -5.85 -21.55 0.61
CA ARG A 188 -4.60 -21.54 1.39
C ARG A 188 -4.75 -22.21 2.75
N HIS A 189 -5.96 -22.21 3.31
CA HIS A 189 -6.28 -22.84 4.58
C HIS A 189 -6.89 -24.23 4.36
N ALA A 190 -6.07 -25.17 3.88
CA ALA A 190 -6.51 -26.54 3.59
C ALA A 190 -7.02 -27.32 4.82
N ASP A 191 -6.73 -26.82 6.01
CA ASP A 191 -7.23 -27.28 7.30
C ASP A 191 -8.71 -26.96 7.55
N VAL A 192 -9.23 -25.88 6.96
CA VAL A 192 -10.61 -25.43 7.13
C VAL A 192 -11.40 -25.30 5.82
N PHE A 193 -10.76 -25.21 4.66
CA PHE A 193 -11.41 -25.12 3.35
C PHE A 193 -10.85 -26.12 2.33
N LYS A 194 -11.71 -26.62 1.45
CA LYS A 194 -11.35 -27.52 0.35
C LYS A 194 -12.01 -27.09 -0.94
N ARG A 195 -11.40 -27.41 -2.08
CA ARG A 195 -12.02 -27.16 -3.39
C ARG A 195 -13.23 -28.08 -3.53
N GLY A 196 -14.39 -27.49 -3.81
CA GLY A 196 -15.63 -28.23 -4.06
C GLY A 196 -15.65 -28.85 -5.46
N SER A 197 -16.59 -29.77 -5.69
CA SER A 197 -16.84 -30.30 -7.02
C SER A 197 -17.59 -29.29 -7.89
N ASP A 198 -17.25 -29.22 -9.18
CA ASP A 198 -18.05 -28.48 -10.17
C ASP A 198 -19.38 -29.16 -10.47
N VAL A 199 -19.55 -30.40 -10.01
CA VAL A 199 -20.82 -31.13 -10.04
C VAL A 199 -21.77 -30.47 -9.02
N PRO A 200 -22.94 -29.96 -9.45
CA PRO A 200 -23.96 -29.49 -8.51
C PRO A 200 -24.31 -30.63 -7.56
N PRO A 201 -24.28 -30.41 -6.23
CA PRO A 201 -24.78 -31.43 -5.32
C PRO A 201 -26.25 -31.69 -5.66
N ALA A 202 -26.59 -32.96 -5.86
CA ALA A 202 -27.96 -33.40 -6.05
C ALA A 202 -28.82 -32.79 -4.92
N ALA A 203 -29.89 -32.11 -5.32
CA ALA A 203 -30.79 -31.39 -4.43
C ALA A 203 -31.23 -32.32 -3.28
N SER A 204 -30.72 -32.06 -2.08
CA SER A 204 -31.33 -32.58 -0.86
C SER A 204 -32.63 -31.83 -0.66
N ALA A 205 -33.74 -32.51 -0.92
CA ALA A 205 -35.09 -32.04 -0.73
C ALA A 205 -35.31 -31.54 0.71
N ALA A 206 -35.97 -30.38 0.84
CA ALA A 206 -36.71 -29.99 2.02
C ALA A 206 -38.06 -29.40 1.57
N PRO A 207 -39.14 -29.60 2.34
CA PRO A 207 -40.50 -29.67 1.83
C PRO A 207 -41.19 -28.31 1.63
N ALA A 208 -42.30 -28.38 0.92
CA ALA A 208 -43.09 -27.27 0.39
C ALA A 208 -43.99 -26.54 1.40
N ALA A 209 -44.29 -25.29 1.00
CA ALA A 209 -45.52 -24.48 1.16
C ALA A 209 -45.69 -23.63 2.45
N PRO A 210 -46.53 -22.56 2.43
CA PRO A 210 -47.36 -22.04 1.33
C PRO A 210 -47.30 -20.51 1.03
N VAL A 211 -47.76 -20.23 -0.20
CA VAL A 211 -48.40 -19.04 -0.79
C VAL A 211 -48.81 -17.84 0.08
N ALA A 212 -48.56 -16.64 -0.45
CA ALA A 212 -49.51 -15.52 -0.40
C ALA A 212 -49.38 -14.60 -1.63
N SER A 213 -50.55 -14.17 -2.11
CA SER A 213 -50.89 -13.46 -3.34
C SER A 213 -50.55 -11.98 -3.32
N ALA A 214 -50.31 -11.38 -4.50
CA ALA A 214 -51.16 -10.32 -5.08
C ALA A 214 -50.38 -9.30 -5.95
N GLY A 215 -50.94 -9.01 -7.13
CA GLY A 215 -50.99 -7.62 -7.64
C GLY A 215 -50.01 -7.23 -8.77
N GLN A 216 -50.37 -7.56 -10.02
CA GLN A 216 -50.19 -6.67 -11.17
C GLN A 216 -51.22 -5.51 -11.08
N PRO A 217 -51.05 -4.32 -11.70
CA PRO A 217 -50.97 -4.10 -13.17
C PRO A 217 -49.87 -3.09 -13.59
N ALA A 218 -49.23 -3.22 -14.76
CA ALA A 218 -49.67 -2.98 -16.14
C ALA A 218 -49.44 -1.53 -16.63
N THR A 219 -49.38 -1.44 -17.96
CA THR A 219 -49.24 -0.26 -18.84
C THR A 219 -47.82 0.25 -19.04
N ASP A 220 -47.39 0.75 -20.20
CA ASP A 220 -47.64 0.49 -21.64
C ASP A 220 -46.85 1.59 -22.37
N ALA A 221 -46.49 1.33 -23.63
CA ALA A 221 -46.14 2.31 -24.68
C ALA A 221 -44.81 3.10 -24.49
N GLN A 222 -43.79 3.02 -25.35
CA GLN A 222 -43.63 3.07 -26.82
C GLN A 222 -42.94 4.37 -27.26
N ALA A 223 -42.19 4.23 -28.35
CA ALA A 223 -41.59 5.24 -29.23
C ALA A 223 -40.32 5.94 -28.70
N ALA A 224 -39.35 6.34 -29.53
CA ALA A 224 -38.90 6.02 -30.88
C ALA A 224 -37.65 6.92 -31.06
N ALA A 225 -36.63 6.43 -31.78
CA ALA A 225 -35.47 7.18 -32.26
C ALA A 225 -35.91 8.21 -33.36
N PRO A 226 -35.05 8.96 -34.11
CA PRO A 226 -33.58 8.85 -34.21
C PRO A 226 -32.76 10.16 -34.52
N GLN A 227 -31.43 9.97 -34.57
CA GLN A 227 -30.44 10.41 -35.60
C GLN A 227 -29.83 11.83 -35.74
N ALA A 228 -28.53 11.75 -36.14
CA ALA A 228 -27.70 12.58 -37.05
C ALA A 228 -26.66 13.53 -36.39
N GLU A 229 -25.34 13.25 -36.45
CA GLU A 229 -24.34 13.45 -37.55
C GLU A 229 -23.75 14.88 -37.59
N THR A 230 -22.44 15.13 -37.43
CA THR A 230 -21.38 15.19 -38.47
C THR A 230 -20.05 15.68 -37.82
N ALA A 231 -18.90 15.01 -37.97
CA ALA A 231 -17.81 15.14 -38.98
C ALA A 231 -16.89 16.41 -38.85
N ALA A 232 -15.62 16.21 -38.43
CA ALA A 232 -14.33 16.33 -39.20
C ALA A 232 -13.77 17.77 -39.34
N THR A 233 -12.46 18.10 -39.26
CA THR A 233 -11.29 17.72 -40.13
C THR A 233 -10.01 18.43 -39.56
N GLY A 234 -8.79 17.83 -39.49
CA GLY A 234 -7.61 17.97 -40.40
C GLY A 234 -6.77 19.26 -40.22
N ALA A 235 -5.43 19.40 -40.30
CA ALA A 235 -4.27 18.57 -40.68
C ALA A 235 -2.89 19.28 -40.37
N GLN A 236 -1.82 18.48 -40.18
CA GLN A 236 -0.35 18.57 -40.51
C GLN A 236 0.51 19.87 -40.46
N ASP A 237 1.72 19.81 -39.84
CA ASP A 237 3.07 19.81 -40.51
C ASP A 237 4.29 20.05 -39.56
N GLY A 238 5.45 19.40 -39.86
CA GLY A 238 6.82 19.96 -39.76
C GLY A 238 7.66 19.89 -38.46
N ALA A 239 8.93 19.50 -38.56
CA ALA A 239 9.87 19.12 -37.49
C ALA A 239 10.63 20.27 -36.75
N SER A 240 10.90 20.10 -35.44
CA SER A 240 12.07 20.64 -34.72
C SER A 240 12.22 19.96 -33.34
N THR A 241 13.41 19.46 -33.00
CA THR A 241 13.75 18.97 -31.65
C THR A 241 14.01 20.15 -30.72
N ASN A 242 12.97 20.63 -30.04
CA ASN A 242 13.06 21.50 -28.88
C ASN A 242 12.31 20.80 -27.74
N ALA A 243 13.04 20.30 -26.73
CA ALA A 243 12.40 20.00 -25.46
C ALA A 243 11.91 21.33 -24.86
N PRO A 244 10.63 21.44 -24.48
CA PRO A 244 10.11 22.68 -23.90
C PRO A 244 10.83 22.96 -22.58
N ASP A 245 11.29 24.20 -22.39
CA ASP A 245 11.85 24.71 -21.14
C ASP A 245 10.76 24.68 -20.06
N ASP A 246 10.76 23.59 -19.28
CA ASP A 246 9.78 23.26 -18.25
C ASP A 246 10.12 23.88 -16.89
N THR A 247 11.14 24.72 -16.83
CA THR A 247 11.60 25.42 -15.62
C THR A 247 10.45 26.18 -14.94
N ALA A 248 9.57 26.83 -15.72
CA ALA A 248 8.44 27.58 -15.17
C ALA A 248 7.39 26.68 -14.50
N ALA A 249 7.10 25.51 -15.09
CA ALA A 249 6.13 24.56 -14.55
C ALA A 249 6.66 23.88 -13.29
N LEU A 250 7.96 23.55 -13.26
CA LEU A 250 8.62 22.97 -12.10
C LEU A 250 8.67 23.94 -10.92
N LEU A 251 8.91 25.24 -11.17
CA LEU A 251 8.90 26.27 -10.13
C LEU A 251 7.48 26.51 -9.56
N GLU A 252 6.45 26.46 -10.40
CA GLU A 252 5.06 26.58 -9.95
C GLU A 252 4.63 25.36 -9.12
N GLN A 253 5.03 24.15 -9.53
CA GLN A 253 4.76 22.94 -8.78
C GLN A 253 5.49 22.93 -7.43
N ALA A 254 6.78 23.29 -7.41
CA ALA A 254 7.55 23.40 -6.18
C ALA A 254 6.97 24.44 -5.21
N ALA A 255 6.44 25.55 -5.72
CA ALA A 255 5.76 26.55 -4.88
C ALA A 255 4.44 26.02 -4.29
N LYS A 256 3.67 25.24 -5.06
CA LYS A 256 2.45 24.57 -4.58
C LYS A 256 2.75 23.50 -3.53
N ASP A 257 3.78 22.70 -3.77
CA ASP A 257 4.22 21.64 -2.84
C ASP A 257 4.72 22.23 -1.53
N LYS A 258 5.52 23.31 -1.61
CA LYS A 258 5.97 24.06 -0.45
C LYS A 258 4.80 24.68 0.33
N ALA A 259 3.86 25.33 -0.36
CA ALA A 259 2.68 25.89 0.30
C ALA A 259 1.83 24.80 0.97
N ALA A 260 1.69 23.63 0.37
CA ALA A 260 0.99 22.49 0.96
C ALA A 260 1.72 21.95 2.19
N GLN A 261 3.05 21.83 2.13
CA GLN A 261 3.89 21.38 3.24
C GLN A 261 3.88 22.38 4.41
N ASP A 262 4.02 23.67 4.13
CA ASP A 262 3.92 24.75 5.13
C ASP A 262 2.54 24.74 5.80
N THR A 263 1.49 24.49 5.03
CA THR A 263 0.13 24.40 5.58
C THR A 263 -0.04 23.18 6.50
N GLU A 264 0.57 22.03 6.17
CA GLU A 264 0.48 20.83 7.00
C GLU A 264 1.35 20.89 8.27
N VAL A 265 2.53 21.53 8.19
CA VAL A 265 3.37 21.81 9.36
C VAL A 265 2.66 22.74 10.33
N ASN A 266 2.05 23.83 9.83
CA ASN A 266 1.28 24.75 10.66
C ASN A 266 0.12 24.03 11.37
N ARG A 267 -0.62 23.17 10.65
CA ARG A 267 -1.71 22.38 11.24
C ARG A 267 -1.25 21.37 12.28
N THR A 268 -0.09 20.75 12.10
CA THR A 268 0.48 19.83 13.09
C THR A 268 0.89 20.58 14.35
N GLN A 269 1.44 21.79 14.20
CA GLN A 269 1.79 22.64 15.32
C GLN A 269 0.57 23.09 16.12
N ASP A 270 -0.56 23.40 15.45
CA ASP A 270 -1.82 23.76 16.13
C ASP A 270 -2.30 22.64 17.06
N VAL A 271 -2.21 21.37 16.64
CA VAL A 271 -2.59 20.22 17.45
C VAL A 271 -1.63 20.02 18.64
N ILE A 272 -0.33 20.25 18.44
CA ILE A 272 0.66 20.20 19.52
C ILE A 272 0.37 21.28 20.57
N ASP A 273 0.02 22.49 20.14
CA ASP A 273 -0.33 23.59 21.03
C ASP A 273 -1.61 23.28 21.81
N GLN A 274 -2.59 22.63 21.18
CA GLN A 274 -3.79 22.12 21.85
C GLN A 274 -3.44 21.07 22.92
N VAL A 275 -2.60 20.09 22.59
CA VAL A 275 -2.12 19.05 23.52
C VAL A 275 -1.39 19.66 24.71
N ASN A 276 -0.58 20.70 24.49
CA ASN A 276 0.13 21.40 25.55
C ASN A 276 -0.82 22.12 26.54
N GLY A 277 -2.05 22.44 26.12
CA GLY A 277 -3.10 23.00 26.97
C GLY A 277 -3.91 21.97 27.76
N MET A 278 -3.82 20.68 27.44
CA MET A 278 -4.65 19.62 28.05
C MET A 278 -4.21 19.26 29.47
N ASP A 279 -5.16 18.74 30.25
CA ASP A 279 -4.92 18.09 31.55
C ASP A 279 -4.59 16.59 31.38
N LYS A 280 -4.26 15.92 32.49
CA LYS A 280 -3.82 14.51 32.45
C LYS A 280 -4.87 13.54 31.90
N ASP A 281 -6.14 13.82 32.15
CA ASP A 281 -7.23 12.91 31.77
C ASP A 281 -7.54 13.08 30.28
N ALA A 282 -7.62 14.33 29.83
CA ALA A 282 -7.71 14.67 28.41
C ALA A 282 -6.53 14.12 27.60
N LEU A 283 -5.30 14.17 28.12
CA LEU A 283 -4.11 13.61 27.45
C LEU A 283 -4.17 12.09 27.30
N GLN A 284 -4.69 11.38 28.31
CA GLN A 284 -4.88 9.94 28.22
C GLN A 284 -5.93 9.55 27.18
N ASP A 285 -7.08 10.23 27.23
CA ASP A 285 -8.17 9.97 26.30
C ASP A 285 -7.77 10.32 24.87
N PHE A 286 -7.10 11.45 24.68
CA PHE A 286 -6.57 11.88 23.39
C PHE A 286 -5.61 10.82 22.81
N ALA A 287 -4.65 10.35 23.61
CA ALA A 287 -3.71 9.32 23.16
C ALA A 287 -4.40 7.98 22.84
N GLN A 288 -5.40 7.59 23.63
CA GLN A 288 -6.11 6.32 23.47
C GLN A 288 -7.09 6.33 22.30
N ILE A 289 -7.80 7.44 22.09
CA ILE A 289 -8.81 7.58 21.02
C ILE A 289 -8.12 7.73 19.66
N HIS A 290 -7.11 8.60 19.58
CA HIS A 290 -6.52 8.98 18.30
C HIS A 290 -5.34 8.11 17.89
N TYR A 291 -4.60 7.54 18.85
CA TYR A 291 -3.40 6.75 18.56
C TYR A 291 -3.44 5.34 19.15
N GLN A 292 -4.55 4.93 19.78
CA GLN A 292 -4.69 3.66 20.50
C GLN A 292 -3.56 3.41 21.51
N HIS A 293 -2.95 4.50 22.03
CA HIS A 293 -1.78 4.44 22.89
C HIS A 293 -2.13 4.79 24.33
N LYS A 294 -1.80 3.90 25.26
CA LYS A 294 -2.06 4.10 26.69
C LYS A 294 -0.94 4.91 27.33
N VAL A 295 -1.22 6.15 27.70
CA VAL A 295 -0.29 6.99 28.49
C VAL A 295 -0.53 6.74 29.98
N PRO A 296 0.46 6.43 30.82
CA PRO A 296 0.22 6.14 32.24
C PRO A 296 0.06 7.44 33.08
N LYS A 297 -0.99 7.53 33.91
CA LYS A 297 -1.30 8.73 34.76
C LYS A 297 -0.25 9.06 35.83
N ASN A 298 0.65 8.14 36.13
CA ASN A 298 1.71 8.34 37.13
C ASN A 298 2.82 9.28 36.64
N LEU A 299 2.87 9.59 35.34
CA LEU A 299 3.76 10.59 34.77
C LEU A 299 3.38 12.00 35.23
N SER A 300 4.36 12.92 35.25
CA SER A 300 4.09 14.35 35.42
C SER A 300 3.28 14.87 34.23
N LEU A 301 2.54 15.97 34.44
CA LEU A 301 1.73 16.57 33.38
C LEU A 301 2.59 16.95 32.16
N ASP A 302 3.77 17.53 32.39
CA ASP A 302 4.70 17.90 31.33
C ASP A 302 5.20 16.67 30.56
N ASN A 303 5.55 15.57 31.25
CA ASN A 303 5.98 14.34 30.57
C ASN A 303 4.84 13.68 29.78
N MET A 304 3.59 13.80 30.26
CA MET A 304 2.42 13.34 29.50
C MET A 304 2.22 14.19 28.24
N ARG A 305 2.34 15.52 28.34
CA ARG A 305 2.25 16.43 27.19
C ARG A 305 3.34 16.16 26.17
N THR A 306 4.59 16.02 26.60
CA THR A 306 5.71 15.64 25.73
C THR A 306 5.41 14.34 25.02
N ARG A 307 4.98 13.32 25.75
CA ARG A 307 4.69 12.01 25.17
C ARG A 307 3.54 12.04 24.16
N VAL A 308 2.47 12.79 24.42
CA VAL A 308 1.35 12.93 23.50
C VAL A 308 1.71 13.82 22.30
N ALA A 309 2.47 14.90 22.50
CA ALA A 309 2.98 15.73 21.41
C ALA A 309 3.93 14.94 20.50
N ASP A 310 4.70 14.01 21.06
CA ASP A 310 5.54 13.10 20.28
C ASP A 310 4.69 12.10 19.48
N LEU A 311 3.55 11.63 20.01
CA LEU A 311 2.59 10.84 19.22
C LEU A 311 2.03 11.66 18.05
N VAL A 312 1.67 12.93 18.26
CA VAL A 312 1.21 13.82 17.17
C VAL A 312 2.29 14.01 16.10
N LYS A 313 3.57 14.13 16.49
CA LYS A 313 4.69 14.24 15.54
C LYS A 313 4.99 12.91 14.83
N GLN A 314 4.82 11.78 15.52
CA GLN A 314 5.19 10.45 15.05
C GLN A 314 4.10 9.79 14.19
N PHE A 315 2.83 10.10 14.46
CA PHE A 315 1.69 9.49 13.76
C PHE A 315 0.85 10.52 12.99
N GLY A 316 1.17 11.81 13.11
CA GLY A 316 0.46 12.90 12.47
C GLY A 316 -0.76 13.33 13.27
N LYS A 317 -1.53 14.28 12.73
CA LYS A 317 -2.80 14.67 13.32
C LYS A 317 -3.79 13.49 13.36
N PRO A 318 -4.72 13.46 14.32
CA PRO A 318 -5.81 12.50 14.31
C PRO A 318 -6.76 12.59 13.12
#